data_AF-A0A811LJQ6-F1
#
_entry.id   AF-A0A811LJQ6-F1
#
_cell.length_a   1.000
_cell.length_b   1.000
_cell.length_c   1.000
_cell.angle_alpha   90.00
_cell.angle_beta   90.00
_cell.angle_gamma   90.00
#
_symmetry.space_group_name_H-M   'P 1'
#
loop_
_entity.id
_entity.type
_entity.pdbx_description
1 polymer ?
#
loop_
_entity_poly.entity_id
_entity_poly.type
_entity_poly.pdbx_seq_one_letter_code
_entity_poly.pdbx_strand_id
1 'polypeptide(L)'
;MTHRPVHLPHITIPVFDGTPTNYNNFIQLFRSLIDNNQALSNIDKFNYLSGLLIGDAKETIRHFLLSEENYKLALETLAERFGSTIAIVSSLIRELHTSQPNQNSLASIKSYVLKIEQIRLQLIQLKKPVVDEEISFILSTKLPKWLQNRLVERSRMNPEWTLDSTIEYVLLVRSHN
;
A
#
# COMPACT_ATOMS: atom_id res chain seq x y z
N MET A 1 5.94 42.88 -3.16
CA MET A 1 5.36 41.65 -3.73
C MET A 1 4.50 40.99 -2.67
N THR A 2 3.18 41.07 -2.80
CA THR A 2 2.24 40.45 -1.86
C THR A 2 2.06 38.98 -2.24
N HIS A 3 2.51 38.06 -1.38
CA HIS A 3 2.30 36.63 -1.58
C HIS A 3 0.79 36.37 -1.50
N ARG A 4 0.14 36.04 -2.63
CA ARG A 4 -1.24 35.55 -2.59
C ARG A 4 -1.23 34.24 -1.78
N PRO A 5 -2.02 34.14 -0.69
CA PRO A 5 -2.13 32.89 0.04
C PRO A 5 -2.72 31.84 -0.90
N VAL A 6 -1.94 30.80 -1.15
CA VAL A 6 -2.42 29.62 -1.88
C VAL A 6 -3.34 28.87 -0.92
N HIS A 7 -4.64 28.86 -1.20
CA HIS A 7 -5.59 28.02 -0.48
C HIS A 7 -5.36 26.57 -0.90
N LEU A 8 -4.62 25.83 -0.07
CA LEU A 8 -4.46 24.40 -0.22
C LEU A 8 -5.74 23.69 0.26
N PRO A 9 -6.16 22.59 -0.39
CA PRO A 9 -7.27 21.79 0.09
C PRO A 9 -6.97 21.24 1.49
N HIS A 10 -8.01 21.13 2.32
CA HIS A 10 -7.88 20.53 3.65
C HIS A 10 -7.44 19.06 3.52
N ILE A 11 -6.30 18.74 4.14
CA ILE A 11 -5.79 17.38 4.20
C ILE A 11 -6.59 16.61 5.25
N THR A 12 -7.24 15.51 4.85
CA THR A 12 -7.93 14.60 5.75
C THR A 12 -7.09 13.35 6.00
N ILE A 13 -7.00 12.91 7.25
CA ILE A 13 -6.36 11.63 7.58
C ILE A 13 -7.34 10.51 7.26
N PRO A 14 -6.97 9.52 6.42
CA PRO A 14 -7.81 8.36 6.18
C PRO A 14 -7.91 7.50 7.45
N VAL A 15 -9.05 6.82 7.62
CA VAL A 15 -9.21 5.84 8.70
C VAL A 15 -8.27 4.64 8.48
N PHE A 16 -7.78 4.06 9.57
CA PHE A 16 -6.90 2.91 9.57
C PHE A 16 -7.58 1.70 10.18
N ASP A 17 -7.66 0.61 9.41
CA ASP A 17 -8.38 -0.62 9.75
C ASP A 17 -7.50 -1.73 10.33
N GLY A 18 -6.18 -1.54 10.32
CA GLY A 18 -5.20 -2.53 10.75
C GLY A 18 -4.44 -3.18 9.60
N THR A 19 -4.71 -2.82 8.34
CA THR A 19 -3.98 -3.34 7.18
C THR A 19 -2.51 -2.93 7.22
N PRO A 20 -1.53 -3.84 7.45
CA PRO A 20 -0.13 -3.44 7.71
C PRO A 20 0.50 -2.60 6.59
N THR A 21 0.15 -2.86 5.32
CA THR A 21 0.65 -2.09 4.16
C THR A 21 0.23 -0.62 4.18
N ASN A 22 -0.90 -0.29 4.83
CA ASN A 22 -1.39 1.08 4.97
C ASN A 22 -0.84 1.79 6.22
N TYR A 23 -0.24 1.06 7.16
CA TYR A 23 0.18 1.61 8.46
C TYR A 23 1.16 2.76 8.32
N ASN A 24 2.18 2.61 7.46
CA ASN A 24 3.23 3.64 7.30
C ASN A 24 2.67 4.98 6.80
N ASN A 25 1.74 4.95 5.85
CA ASN A 25 1.11 6.17 5.34
C ASN A 25 0.21 6.80 6.41
N PHE A 26 -0.60 5.99 7.09
CA PHE A 26 -1.45 6.45 8.19
C PHE A 26 -0.63 7.12 9.29
N ILE A 27 0.39 6.44 9.83
CA ILE A 27 1.15 6.95 10.97
C ILE A 27 1.96 8.19 10.61
N GLN A 28 2.48 8.31 9.37
CA GLN A 28 3.17 9.51 8.92
C GLN A 28 2.24 10.71 8.84
N LEU A 29 1.05 10.55 8.24
CA LEU A 29 0.04 11.60 8.19
C LEU A 29 -0.44 12.00 9.59
N PHE A 30 -0.79 11.01 10.41
CA PHE A 30 -1.20 11.23 11.79
C PHE A 30 -0.12 11.99 12.58
N ARG A 31 1.15 11.59 12.45
CA ARG A 31 2.25 12.28 13.13
C ARG A 31 2.39 13.73 12.68
N SER A 32 2.34 13.96 11.37
CA SER A 32 2.52 15.30 10.80
C SER A 32 1.42 16.28 11.19
N LEU A 33 0.18 15.81 11.31
CA LEU A 33 -0.99 16.67 11.52
C LEU A 33 -1.45 16.73 12.98
N ILE A 34 -1.27 15.65 13.75
CA ILE A 34 -1.83 15.49 15.09
C ILE A 34 -0.73 15.30 16.15
N ASP A 35 0.12 14.27 16.01
CA ASP A 35 1.10 13.93 17.07
C ASP A 35 2.09 15.07 17.33
N ASN A 36 2.63 15.66 16.26
CA ASN A 36 3.59 16.75 16.33
C ASN A 36 2.94 18.12 16.61
N ASN A 37 1.61 18.19 16.66
CA ASN A 37 0.91 19.43 16.97
C ASN A 37 1.02 19.73 18.48
N GLN A 38 1.81 20.74 18.82
CA GLN A 38 2.06 21.16 20.20
C GLN A 38 0.85 21.87 20.84
N ALA A 39 -0.12 22.32 20.05
CA ALA A 39 -1.35 22.94 20.57
C ALA A 39 -2.38 21.91 21.08
N LEU A 40 -2.18 20.62 20.79
CA LEU A 40 -3.05 19.54 21.25
C LEU A 40 -2.44 18.85 22.48
N SER A 41 -3.29 18.60 23.47
CA SER A 41 -2.97 17.75 24.62
C SER A 41 -2.86 16.28 24.20
N ASN A 42 -2.28 15.40 25.03
CA ASN A 42 -2.21 13.99 24.64
C ASN A 42 -3.58 13.33 24.67
N ILE A 43 -4.50 13.76 25.54
CA ILE A 43 -5.87 13.24 25.54
C ILE A 43 -6.62 13.66 24.27
N ASP A 44 -6.42 14.89 23.77
CA ASP A 44 -6.99 15.32 22.49
C ASP A 44 -6.43 14.49 21.33
N LYS A 45 -5.10 14.29 21.29
CA LYS A 45 -4.44 13.44 20.29
C LYS A 45 -4.95 12.01 20.37
N PHE A 46 -5.19 11.48 21.56
CA PHE A 46 -5.72 10.14 21.74
C PHE A 46 -7.17 10.02 21.26
N ASN A 47 -8.01 11.03 21.52
CA ASN A 47 -9.35 11.09 20.96
C ASN A 47 -9.34 11.06 19.43
N TYR A 48 -8.47 11.85 18.79
CA TYR A 48 -8.29 11.81 17.32
C TYR A 48 -7.81 10.45 16.84
N LEU A 49 -6.79 9.88 17.50
CA LEU A 49 -6.28 8.56 17.17
C LEU A 49 -7.41 7.52 17.21
N SER A 50 -8.12 7.41 18.33
CA SER A 50 -9.22 6.43 18.52
C SER A 50 -10.37 6.62 17.51
N GLY A 51 -10.66 7.87 17.12
CA GLY A 51 -11.66 8.19 16.10
C GLY A 51 -11.25 7.79 14.68
N LEU A 52 -9.94 7.75 14.39
CA LEU A 52 -9.40 7.39 13.08
C LEU A 52 -9.10 5.88 12.94
N LEU A 53 -9.27 5.10 14.00
CA LEU A 53 -9.08 3.65 13.97
C LEU A 53 -10.41 2.92 13.80
N ILE A 54 -10.41 1.89 12.97
CA ILE A 54 -11.52 0.93 12.80
C ILE A 54 -10.96 -0.49 12.82
N GLY A 55 -11.84 -1.50 12.77
CA GLY A 55 -11.45 -2.91 12.63
C GLY A 55 -10.41 -3.38 13.67
N ASP A 56 -9.42 -4.11 13.19
CA ASP A 56 -8.35 -4.69 14.01
C ASP A 56 -7.48 -3.60 14.67
N ALA A 57 -7.31 -2.46 14.00
CA ALA A 57 -6.58 -1.32 14.56
C ALA A 57 -7.27 -0.78 15.82
N LYS A 58 -8.60 -0.61 15.76
CA LYS A 58 -9.38 -0.14 16.91
C LYS A 58 -9.38 -1.16 18.04
N GLU A 59 -9.54 -2.43 17.70
CA GLU A 59 -9.53 -3.52 18.67
C GLU A 59 -8.20 -3.60 19.44
N THR A 60 -7.09 -3.30 18.76
CA THR A 60 -5.74 -3.31 19.33
C THR A 60 -5.59 -2.40 20.54
N ILE A 61 -6.21 -1.22 20.52
CA ILE A 61 -6.08 -0.23 21.59
C ILE A 61 -7.32 -0.13 22.48
N ARG A 62 -8.34 -0.98 22.26
CA ARG A 62 -9.65 -0.88 22.93
C ARG A 62 -9.57 -0.96 24.46
N HIS A 63 -8.54 -1.61 24.99
CA HIS A 63 -8.35 -1.80 26.43
C HIS A 63 -7.72 -0.58 27.14
N PHE A 64 -7.21 0.40 26.40
CA PHE A 64 -6.70 1.64 26.99
C PHE A 64 -7.84 2.60 27.29
N LEU A 65 -7.82 3.18 28.50
CA LEU A 65 -8.69 4.30 28.84
C LEU A 65 -8.18 5.56 28.13
N LEU A 66 -9.09 6.38 27.60
CA LEU A 66 -8.76 7.69 27.01
C LEU A 66 -8.21 8.62 28.09
N SER A 67 -6.88 8.72 28.18
CA SER A 67 -6.17 9.56 29.14
C SER A 67 -4.85 10.08 28.56
N GLU A 68 -4.27 11.11 29.20
CA GLU A 68 -2.97 11.68 28.81
C GLU A 68 -1.85 10.63 28.85
N GLU A 69 -1.87 9.77 29.87
CA GLU A 69 -0.82 8.78 30.16
C GLU A 69 -0.84 7.63 29.15
N ASN A 70 -2.04 7.21 28.73
CA ASN A 70 -2.22 6.05 27.86
C ASN A 70 -1.99 6.35 26.38
N TYR A 71 -1.96 7.63 25.97
CA TYR A 71 -1.80 8.01 24.57
C TYR A 71 -0.54 7.41 23.94
N LYS A 72 0.61 7.56 24.61
CA LYS A 72 1.89 7.04 24.09
C LYS A 72 1.88 5.52 24.00
N LEU A 73 1.35 4.85 25.03
CA LEU A 73 1.23 3.39 25.06
C LEU A 73 0.33 2.88 23.93
N ALA A 74 -0.78 3.57 23.64
CA ALA A 74 -1.64 3.23 22.52
C ALA A 74 -0.94 3.36 21.16
N LEU A 75 -0.15 4.42 20.95
CA LEU A 75 0.67 4.59 19.74
C LEU A 75 1.76 3.52 19.62
N GLU A 76 2.46 3.21 20.70
CA GLU A 76 3.49 2.17 20.74
C GLU A 76 2.89 0.80 20.42
N THR A 77 1.74 0.46 21.01
CA THR A 77 1.03 -0.80 20.77
C THR A 77 0.60 -0.94 19.30
N LEU A 78 0.15 0.14 18.65
CA LEU A 78 -0.13 0.15 17.21
C LEU A 78 1.15 -0.06 16.38
N ALA A 79 2.25 0.57 16.78
CA ALA A 79 3.53 0.42 16.09
C ALA A 79 4.11 -0.99 16.22
N GLU A 80 4.00 -1.62 17.38
CA GLU A 80 4.42 -3.00 17.60
C GLU A 80 3.61 -3.97 16.73
N ARG A 81 2.28 -3.79 16.70
CA ARG A 81 1.40 -4.71 15.98
C ARG A 81 1.41 -4.52 14.47
N PHE A 82 1.42 -3.26 13.98
CA PHE A 82 1.24 -2.94 12.56
C PHE A 82 2.46 -2.28 11.91
N GLY A 83 3.35 -1.69 12.71
CA GLY A 83 4.58 -1.05 12.24
C GLY A 83 5.77 -1.98 12.08
N SER A 84 5.61 -3.27 12.37
CA SER A 84 6.64 -4.28 12.09
C SER A 84 6.89 -4.38 10.59
N THR A 85 8.03 -3.85 10.13
CA THR A 85 8.49 -4.00 8.74
C THR A 85 8.51 -5.46 8.29
N ILE A 86 8.78 -6.41 9.19
CA ILE A 86 8.74 -7.85 8.90
C ILE A 86 7.31 -8.29 8.59
N ALA A 87 6.32 -7.86 9.37
CA ALA A 87 4.91 -8.18 9.15
C ALA A 87 4.39 -7.54 7.85
N ILE A 88 4.75 -6.28 7.57
CA ILE A 88 4.40 -5.59 6.33
C ILE A 88 4.97 -6.35 5.12
N VAL A 89 6.26 -6.69 5.15
CA VAL A 89 6.91 -7.41 4.05
C VAL A 89 6.33 -8.81 3.87
N SER A 90 6.05 -9.52 4.97
CA SER A 90 5.40 -10.83 4.90
C SER A 90 4.00 -10.75 4.29
N SER A 91 3.24 -9.67 4.58
CA SER A 91 1.95 -9.40 3.98
C SER A 91 2.06 -9.11 2.48
N LEU A 92 3.01 -8.25 2.08
CA LEU A 92 3.26 -7.91 0.68
C LEU A 92 3.67 -9.13 -0.14
N ILE A 93 4.58 -9.96 0.38
CA ILE A 93 5.01 -11.20 -0.29
C ILE A 93 3.83 -12.17 -0.41
N ARG A 94 3.03 -12.35 0.66
CA ARG A 94 1.83 -13.19 0.59
C ARG A 94 0.87 -12.69 -0.49
N GLU A 95 0.63 -11.39 -0.54
CA GLU A 95 -0.26 -10.77 -1.52
C GLU A 95 0.27 -10.93 -2.96
N LEU A 96 1.58 -10.78 -3.17
CA LEU A 96 2.25 -11.02 -4.45
C LEU A 96 1.95 -12.44 -4.99
N HIS A 97 2.05 -13.46 -4.14
CA HIS A 97 1.85 -14.86 -4.55
C HIS A 97 0.38 -15.28 -4.67
N THR A 98 -0.51 -14.67 -3.87
CA THR A 98 -1.92 -15.10 -3.77
C THR A 98 -2.87 -14.28 -4.63
N SER A 99 -2.49 -13.05 -5.01
CA SER A 99 -3.30 -12.20 -5.88
C SER A 99 -3.49 -12.83 -7.26
N GLN A 100 -4.70 -12.72 -7.81
CA GLN A 100 -5.07 -13.25 -9.13
C GLN A 100 -6.19 -12.41 -9.76
N PRO A 101 -6.15 -12.17 -11.08
CA PRO A 101 -7.23 -11.50 -11.78
C PRO A 101 -8.36 -12.47 -12.12
N ASN A 102 -9.55 -11.94 -12.35
CA ASN A 102 -10.51 -12.61 -13.22
C ASN A 102 -9.97 -12.57 -14.66
N GLN A 103 -9.49 -13.71 -15.15
CA GLN A 103 -8.84 -13.84 -16.47
C GLN A 103 -9.77 -13.51 -17.65
N ASN A 104 -11.09 -13.46 -17.43
CA ASN A 104 -12.07 -13.09 -18.45
C ASN A 104 -12.40 -11.58 -18.45
N SER A 105 -11.84 -10.81 -17.50
CA SER A 105 -12.06 -9.38 -17.38
C SER A 105 -10.74 -8.64 -17.59
N LEU A 106 -10.64 -7.92 -18.71
CA LEU A 106 -9.48 -7.08 -18.97
C LEU A 106 -9.28 -6.00 -17.90
N ALA A 107 -10.38 -5.46 -17.35
CA ALA A 107 -10.31 -4.53 -16.22
C ALA A 107 -9.66 -5.19 -14.99
N SER A 108 -10.07 -6.41 -14.66
CA SER A 108 -9.47 -7.16 -13.53
C SER A 108 -8.00 -7.50 -13.77
N ILE A 109 -7.62 -7.84 -15.01
CA ILE A 109 -6.22 -8.06 -15.40
C ILE A 109 -5.38 -6.79 -15.20
N LYS A 110 -5.88 -5.62 -15.64
CA LYS A 110 -5.18 -4.34 -15.45
C LYS A 110 -5.05 -3.98 -13.98
N SER A 111 -6.12 -4.12 -13.19
CA SER A 111 -6.07 -3.92 -11.75
C SER A 111 -5.08 -4.85 -11.06
N TYR A 112 -5.00 -6.11 -11.49
CA TYR A 112 -4.01 -7.06 -10.98
C TYR A 112 -2.58 -6.60 -11.25
N VAL A 113 -2.26 -6.21 -12.49
CA VAL A 113 -0.91 -5.72 -12.85
C VAL A 113 -0.53 -4.47 -12.07
N LEU A 114 -1.44 -3.50 -11.94
CA LEU A 114 -1.22 -2.29 -11.13
C LEU A 114 -0.97 -2.63 -9.65
N LYS A 115 -1.67 -3.64 -9.13
CA LYS A 115 -1.48 -4.10 -7.76
C LYS A 115 -0.12 -4.75 -7.55
N ILE A 116 0.34 -5.57 -8.50
CA ILE A 116 1.69 -6.17 -8.44
C ILE A 116 2.76 -5.06 -8.50
N GLU A 117 2.57 -4.06 -9.36
CA GLU A 117 3.47 -2.89 -9.41
C GLU A 117 3.49 -2.13 -8.08
N GLN A 118 2.33 -1.90 -7.48
CA GLN A 118 2.24 -1.25 -6.18
C GLN A 118 2.98 -2.04 -5.08
N ILE A 119 2.94 -3.37 -5.12
CA ILE A 119 3.70 -4.23 -4.20
C ILE A 119 5.20 -4.09 -4.44
N ARG A 120 5.65 -4.14 -5.70
CA ARG A 120 7.06 -3.95 -6.10
C ARG A 120 7.60 -2.63 -5.54
N LEU A 121 6.90 -1.53 -5.78
CA LEU A 121 7.29 -0.20 -5.32
C LEU A 121 7.34 -0.09 -3.79
N GLN A 122 6.41 -0.70 -3.07
CA GLN A 122 6.44 -0.74 -1.60
C GLN A 122 7.65 -1.53 -1.07
N LEU A 123 8.01 -2.65 -1.69
CA LEU A 123 9.21 -3.42 -1.31
C LEU A 123 10.50 -2.62 -1.54
N ILE A 124 10.60 -1.90 -2.66
CA ILE A 124 11.71 -0.98 -2.96
C ILE A 124 11.80 0.13 -1.90
N GLN A 125 10.67 0.76 -1.55
CA GLN A 125 10.63 1.82 -0.53
C GLN A 125 11.08 1.31 0.85
N LEU A 126 10.74 0.06 1.18
CA LEU A 126 11.18 -0.62 2.41
C LEU A 126 12.62 -1.14 2.34
N LYS A 127 13.36 -0.82 1.27
CA LYS A 127 14.73 -1.26 0.99
C LYS A 127 14.87 -2.78 1.06
N LYS A 128 13.85 -3.50 0.61
CA LYS A 128 13.89 -4.97 0.49
C LYS A 128 14.43 -5.36 -0.88
N PRO A 129 15.17 -6.49 -0.96
CA PRO A 129 15.60 -7.01 -2.24
C PRO A 129 14.37 -7.35 -3.08
N VAL A 130 14.39 -6.92 -4.33
CA VAL A 130 13.36 -7.20 -5.33
C VAL A 130 14.07 -7.82 -6.53
N VAL A 131 13.53 -8.92 -7.02
CA VAL A 131 14.03 -9.63 -8.21
C VAL A 131 12.93 -9.53 -9.27
N ASP A 132 13.13 -8.66 -10.25
CA ASP A 132 12.11 -8.35 -11.26
C ASP A 132 11.78 -9.56 -12.13
N GLU A 133 12.74 -10.46 -12.34
CA GLU A 133 12.54 -11.72 -13.07
C GLU A 133 11.55 -12.64 -12.33
N GLU A 134 11.63 -12.70 -11.00
CA GLU A 134 10.71 -13.49 -10.17
C GLU A 134 9.30 -12.88 -10.20
N ILE A 135 9.20 -11.55 -10.06
CA ILE A 135 7.91 -10.86 -10.12
C ILE A 135 7.28 -11.01 -11.51
N SER A 136 8.07 -10.87 -12.59
CA SER A 136 7.63 -11.07 -13.97
C SER A 136 7.09 -12.49 -14.19
N PHE A 137 7.79 -13.50 -13.65
CA PHE A 137 7.31 -14.87 -13.66
C PHE A 137 5.98 -15.03 -12.91
N ILE A 138 5.90 -14.57 -11.66
CA ILE A 138 4.67 -14.66 -10.86
C ILE A 138 3.52 -13.96 -11.58
N LEU A 139 3.72 -12.73 -12.03
CA LEU A 139 2.73 -11.93 -12.75
C LEU A 139 2.21 -12.69 -13.98
N SER A 140 3.12 -13.15 -14.85
CA SER A 140 2.74 -13.83 -16.09
C SER A 140 1.97 -15.13 -15.86
N THR A 141 2.32 -15.91 -14.83
CA THR A 141 1.64 -17.18 -14.54
C THR A 141 0.15 -17.03 -14.21
N LYS A 142 -0.26 -15.86 -13.71
CA LYS A 142 -1.67 -15.57 -13.34
C LYS A 142 -2.50 -15.00 -14.49
N LEU A 143 -1.88 -14.60 -15.60
CA LEU A 143 -2.55 -14.03 -16.77
C LEU A 143 -3.21 -15.11 -17.65
N PRO A 144 -4.20 -14.77 -18.49
CA PRO A 144 -4.76 -15.72 -19.46
C PRO A 144 -3.73 -16.17 -20.50
N LYS A 145 -3.87 -17.41 -21.01
CA LYS A 145 -2.90 -18.04 -21.91
C LYS A 145 -2.58 -17.24 -23.18
N TRP A 146 -3.59 -16.63 -23.79
CA TRP A 146 -3.38 -15.81 -24.98
C TRP A 146 -2.45 -14.62 -24.70
N LEU A 147 -2.52 -14.03 -23.49
CA LEU A 147 -1.69 -12.90 -23.09
C LEU A 147 -0.29 -13.36 -22.70
N GLN A 148 -0.17 -14.51 -22.02
CA GLN A 148 1.13 -15.15 -21.76
C GLN A 148 1.90 -15.37 -23.08
N ASN A 149 1.25 -15.96 -24.09
CA ASN A 149 1.88 -16.22 -25.39
C ASN A 149 2.36 -14.94 -26.07
N ARG A 150 1.55 -13.88 -26.05
CA ARG A 150 1.94 -12.57 -26.60
C ARG A 150 3.12 -11.94 -25.86
N LEU A 151 3.15 -12.05 -24.53
CA LEU A 151 4.28 -11.55 -23.74
C LEU A 151 5.57 -12.29 -24.10
N VAL A 152 5.51 -13.61 -24.29
CA VAL A 152 6.66 -14.41 -24.74
C VAL A 152 7.12 -14.01 -26.15
N GLU A 153 6.19 -13.79 -27.08
CA GLU A 153 6.53 -13.31 -28.43
C GLU A 153 7.22 -11.94 -28.36
N ARG A 154 6.68 -11.03 -27.55
CA ARG A 154 7.23 -9.68 -27.38
C ARG A 154 8.61 -9.69 -26.73
N SER A 155 8.82 -10.50 -25.69
CA SER A 155 10.13 -10.62 -25.04
C SER A 155 11.18 -11.26 -25.94
N ARG A 156 10.80 -12.21 -26.80
CA ARG A 156 11.72 -12.77 -27.81
C ARG A 156 12.16 -11.75 -28.86
N MET A 157 11.30 -10.81 -29.21
CA MET A 157 11.60 -9.76 -30.18
C MET A 157 12.36 -8.57 -29.59
N ASN A 158 12.45 -8.47 -28.25
CA ASN A 158 13.12 -7.39 -27.56
C ASN A 158 14.06 -7.93 -26.46
N PRO A 159 15.38 -7.99 -26.70
CA PRO A 159 16.36 -8.44 -25.70
C PRO A 159 16.34 -7.62 -24.40
N GLU A 160 15.90 -6.36 -24.46
CA GLU A 160 15.78 -5.45 -23.32
C GLU A 160 14.38 -5.50 -22.68
N TRP A 161 13.66 -6.61 -22.83
CA TRP A 161 12.32 -6.77 -22.27
C TRP A 161 12.36 -6.90 -20.75
N THR A 162 11.78 -5.93 -20.05
CA THR A 162 11.77 -5.87 -18.58
C THR A 162 10.37 -6.14 -18.00
N LEU A 163 10.29 -6.16 -16.67
CA LEU A 163 9.01 -6.14 -15.96
C LEU A 163 8.20 -4.88 -16.31
N ASP A 164 8.84 -3.72 -16.44
CA ASP A 164 8.16 -2.48 -16.83
C ASP A 164 7.55 -2.58 -18.24
N SER A 165 8.29 -3.15 -19.20
CA SER A 165 7.77 -3.44 -20.54
C SER A 165 6.54 -4.37 -20.50
N THR A 166 6.54 -5.35 -19.58
CA THR A 166 5.41 -6.26 -19.35
C THR A 166 4.20 -5.50 -18.80
N ILE A 167 4.39 -4.68 -17.78
CA ILE A 167 3.34 -3.88 -17.15
C ILE A 167 2.71 -2.94 -18.18
N GLU A 168 3.54 -2.16 -18.88
CA GLU A 168 3.09 -1.21 -19.90
C GLU A 168 2.27 -1.91 -20.99
N TYR A 169 2.78 -3.02 -21.51
CA TYR A 169 2.09 -3.78 -22.56
C TYR A 169 0.70 -4.25 -22.11
N VAL A 170 0.58 -4.82 -20.91
CA VAL A 170 -0.72 -5.31 -20.39
C VAL A 170 -1.69 -4.15 -20.16
N LEU A 171 -1.21 -2.98 -19.71
CA LEU A 171 -2.05 -1.79 -19.52
C LEU A 171 -2.57 -1.21 -20.84
N LEU A 172 -1.78 -1.31 -21.92
CA LEU A 172 -2.15 -0.80 -23.25
C LEU A 172 -2.99 -1.79 -24.08
N VAL A 173 -2.96 -3.09 -23.75
CA VAL A 173 -3.78 -4.11 -24.41
C VAL A 173 -5.27 -3.74 -24.37
N ARG A 174 -5.93 -3.92 -25.52
CA ARG A 174 -7.39 -3.77 -25.69
C ARG A 174 -8.03 -5.15 -25.87
N SER A 175 -9.30 -5.29 -25.49
CA SER A 175 -10.05 -6.53 -25.67
C SER A 175 -10.08 -6.91 -27.15
N HIS A 176 -9.92 -8.20 -27.44
CA HIS A 176 -10.24 -8.72 -28.76
C HIS A 176 -11.76 -8.79 -28.82
N ASN A 177 -12.35 -8.16 -29.83
CA ASN A 177 -13.64 -8.60 -30.33
C ASN A 177 -13.45 -9.94 -31.05
#